data_AF-A0A2H9P7Q8-F1
#
_entry.id   AF-A0A2H9P7Q8-F1
#
_cell.length_a   1.000
_cell.length_b   1.000
_cell.length_c   1.000
_cell.angle_alpha   90.00
_cell.angle_beta   90.00
_cell.angle_gamma   90.00
#
_symmetry.space_group_name_H-M   'P 1'
#
loop_
_entity.id
_entity.type
_entity.pdbx_description
1 polymer ?
#
loop_
_entity_poly.entity_id
_entity_poly.type
_entity_poly.pdbx_seq_one_letter_code
_entity_poly.pdbx_strand_id
1 'polypeptide(L)'
;MKKILYCLLDGYGDVPCKTLGGKTPLEAAKTPGMDARLGGGSCGLLEPMGLGKDVPISDASAMTFSFLGYDVRAFPHGRGMIEAVGTGLKILDGDFVARCNFATVDADGKILDMRAGRIRETKELEAALNGIDLGVNFEFKATAGYRGLLWFKGGRFSEKVSPVDPHEVGKKIMAATPLAPEAKETAELLNEFMREARNALAGTETNAERRKKGLPEANAILARGYSAATPKLEPFAKKFGVKPAAVTGIAVNVGICRLLGIPVIDVAEDVGDNSKEMELKKAPVLKAIDNHDFVFVHFKTIDVAGHDAKPLAKVGEIERTD
;
A
#
# COMPACT_ATOMS: atom_id res chain seq x y z
N MET A 1 26.15 15.34 16.11
CA MET A 1 24.76 15.64 15.68
C MET A 1 23.81 14.98 16.68
N LYS A 2 22.65 15.60 17.00
CA LYS A 2 21.61 14.89 17.77
C LYS A 2 20.94 13.87 16.83
N LYS A 3 20.63 12.68 17.36
CA LYS A 3 19.92 11.64 16.61
C LYS A 3 18.42 11.92 16.62
N ILE A 4 17.75 11.62 15.51
CA ILE A 4 16.31 11.83 15.33
C ILE A 4 15.62 10.47 15.22
N LEU A 5 14.64 10.23 16.08
CA LEU A 5 13.69 9.13 15.94
C LEU A 5 12.36 9.72 15.47
N TYR A 6 11.96 9.38 14.25
CA TYR A 6 10.69 9.80 13.67
C TYR A 6 9.69 8.63 13.74
N CYS A 7 8.69 8.72 14.61
CA CYS A 7 7.66 7.70 14.77
C CYS A 7 6.39 8.11 14.01
N LEU A 8 6.05 7.36 12.97
CA LEU A 8 4.78 7.48 12.25
C LEU A 8 3.78 6.46 12.78
N LEU A 9 2.77 6.94 13.51
CA LEU A 9 1.63 6.15 13.98
C LEU A 9 0.53 6.19 12.92
N ASP A 10 0.39 5.13 12.14
CA ASP A 10 -0.55 5.08 11.02
C ASP A 10 -1.99 5.06 11.53
N GLY A 11 -2.86 5.87 10.91
CA GLY A 11 -4.25 6.01 11.34
C GLY A 11 -4.43 6.63 12.73
N TYR A 12 -3.43 7.31 13.31
CA TYR A 12 -3.52 7.88 14.67
C TYR A 12 -4.62 8.94 14.82
N GLY A 13 -4.83 9.76 13.79
CA GLY A 13 -5.93 10.74 13.76
C GLY A 13 -7.31 10.09 13.64
N ASP A 14 -8.32 10.71 14.23
CA ASP A 14 -9.72 10.32 14.11
C ASP A 14 -10.66 11.50 14.41
N VAL A 15 -11.96 11.26 14.31
CA VAL A 15 -13.02 12.20 14.66
C VAL A 15 -13.71 11.79 15.97
N PRO A 16 -14.34 12.75 16.69
CA PRO A 16 -15.19 12.45 17.82
C PRO A 16 -16.31 11.47 17.48
N CYS A 17 -16.56 10.49 18.35
CA CYS A 17 -17.62 9.50 18.12
C CYS A 17 -18.50 9.27 19.35
N LYS A 18 -19.76 8.85 19.11
CA LYS A 18 -20.75 8.59 20.17
C LYS A 18 -20.31 7.46 21.12
N THR A 19 -19.70 6.41 20.57
CA THR A 19 -19.23 5.24 21.35
C THR A 19 -18.20 5.62 22.42
N LEU A 20 -17.46 6.71 22.21
CA LEU A 20 -16.46 7.23 23.15
C LEU A 20 -16.93 8.48 23.89
N GLY A 21 -18.26 8.71 23.98
CA GLY A 21 -18.82 9.85 24.70
C GLY A 21 -18.48 11.20 24.07
N GLY A 22 -18.32 11.26 22.74
CA GLY A 22 -17.97 12.49 22.02
C GLY A 22 -16.48 12.82 22.02
N LYS A 23 -15.62 11.85 22.36
CA LYS A 23 -14.16 11.92 22.23
C LYS A 23 -13.67 11.23 20.96
N THR A 24 -12.49 11.61 20.50
CA THR A 24 -11.67 10.80 19.58
C THR A 24 -11.08 9.59 20.33
N PRO A 25 -10.63 8.53 19.62
CA PRO A 25 -9.89 7.43 20.23
C PRO A 25 -8.64 7.87 20.98
N LEU A 26 -7.92 8.88 20.48
CA LEU A 26 -6.75 9.43 21.17
C LEU A 26 -7.13 10.09 22.50
N GLU A 27 -8.15 10.94 22.53
CA GLU A 27 -8.62 11.59 23.77
C GLU A 27 -9.24 10.62 24.78
N ALA A 28 -9.67 9.45 24.33
CA ALA A 28 -10.23 8.40 25.17
C ALA A 28 -9.16 7.43 25.72
N ALA A 29 -8.02 7.30 25.03
CA ALA A 29 -6.92 6.43 25.42
C ALA A 29 -6.15 6.97 26.62
N LYS A 30 -5.61 6.06 27.45
CA LYS A 30 -4.64 6.40 28.50
C LYS A 30 -3.22 6.32 27.94
N THR A 31 -2.60 7.48 27.73
CA THR A 31 -1.25 7.59 27.12
C THR A 31 -0.21 8.27 28.02
N PRO A 32 0.02 7.79 29.26
CA PRO A 32 0.94 8.46 30.20
C PRO A 32 2.38 8.59 29.66
N GLY A 33 2.86 7.65 28.84
CA GLY A 33 4.21 7.68 28.27
C GLY A 33 4.39 8.79 27.24
N MET A 34 3.45 8.91 26.31
CA MET A 34 3.40 9.99 25.33
C MET A 34 3.13 11.33 26.02
N ASP A 35 2.16 11.40 26.94
CA ASP A 35 1.79 12.62 27.68
C ASP A 35 2.97 13.20 28.46
N ALA A 36 3.72 12.34 29.16
CA ALA A 36 4.91 12.75 29.91
C ALA A 36 6.00 13.36 29.00
N ARG A 37 6.12 12.89 27.75
CA ARG A 37 7.05 13.47 26.77
C ARG A 37 6.59 14.82 26.22
N LEU A 38 5.29 15.08 26.16
CA LEU A 38 4.77 16.40 25.75
C LEU A 38 5.18 17.49 26.76
N GLY A 39 5.30 17.14 28.05
CA GLY A 39 5.76 18.07 29.11
C GLY A 39 7.17 18.64 28.90
N GLY A 40 8.02 17.98 28.11
CA GLY A 40 9.35 18.47 27.72
C GLY A 40 9.49 18.79 26.23
N GLY A 41 8.39 18.74 25.47
CA GLY A 41 8.38 18.83 24.01
C GLY A 41 7.58 20.03 23.49
N SER A 42 7.14 19.92 22.24
CA SER A 42 6.24 20.88 21.61
C SER A 42 5.23 20.14 20.74
N CYS A 43 4.00 20.63 20.72
CA CYS A 43 2.91 20.04 19.96
C CYS A 43 2.44 20.99 18.86
N GLY A 44 1.91 20.44 17.79
CA GLY A 44 1.32 21.21 16.70
C GLY A 44 0.48 20.33 15.79
N LEU A 45 -0.26 20.97 14.90
CA LEU A 45 -0.97 20.28 13.82
C LEU A 45 -0.06 20.22 12.60
N LEU A 46 -0.04 19.07 11.94
CA LEU A 46 0.69 18.86 10.70
C LEU A 46 -0.30 18.68 9.56
N GLU A 47 -0.31 19.63 8.63
CA GLU A 47 -0.98 19.47 7.35
C GLU A 47 0.06 19.01 6.32
N PRO A 48 -0.11 17.82 5.70
CA PRO A 48 0.83 17.36 4.70
C PRO A 48 0.86 18.31 3.50
N MET A 49 2.06 18.76 3.11
CA MET A 49 2.28 19.60 1.94
C MET A 49 1.74 18.92 0.68
N GLY A 50 0.85 19.62 -0.04
CA GLY A 50 0.31 19.21 -1.34
C GLY A 50 -0.86 18.22 -1.29
N LEU A 51 -1.26 17.74 -0.11
CA LEU A 51 -2.45 16.88 0.04
C LEU A 51 -3.72 17.70 0.25
N GLY A 52 -4.87 17.12 -0.12
CA GLY A 52 -6.18 17.77 -0.06
C GLY A 52 -6.61 18.24 -1.43
N LYS A 53 -6.43 19.53 -1.71
CA LYS A 53 -6.88 20.16 -2.96
C LYS A 53 -6.09 19.67 -4.18
N ASP A 54 -4.77 19.54 -4.05
CA ASP A 54 -3.89 19.28 -5.19
C ASP A 54 -3.70 17.77 -5.43
N VAL A 55 -3.47 16.99 -4.37
CA VAL A 55 -3.38 15.52 -4.41
C VAL A 55 -4.42 14.93 -3.46
N PRO A 56 -5.31 14.01 -3.90
CA PRO A 56 -6.32 13.41 -3.04
C PRO A 56 -5.72 12.76 -1.79
N ILE A 57 -6.31 13.06 -0.63
CA ILE A 57 -5.89 12.52 0.69
C ILE A 57 -6.01 10.99 0.75
N SER A 58 -6.83 10.39 -0.11
CA SER A 58 -7.11 8.95 -0.12
C SER A 58 -5.90 8.05 -0.37
N ASP A 59 -4.77 8.59 -0.83
CA ASP A 59 -3.54 7.81 -0.98
C ASP A 59 -2.55 8.02 0.17
N ALA A 60 -2.54 7.07 1.12
CA ALA A 60 -1.61 7.04 2.24
C ALA A 60 -0.12 7.07 1.84
N SER A 61 0.23 6.64 0.61
CA SER A 61 1.61 6.75 0.09
C SER A 61 2.07 8.21 0.04
N ALA A 62 1.21 9.09 -0.45
CA ALA A 62 1.52 10.50 -0.62
C ALA A 62 1.70 11.21 0.74
N MET A 63 0.96 10.79 1.78
CA MET A 63 1.16 11.28 3.15
C MET A 63 2.59 11.00 3.64
N THR A 64 3.09 9.78 3.43
CA THR A 64 4.42 9.40 3.92
C THR A 64 5.54 10.14 3.20
N PHE A 65 5.43 10.38 1.88
CA PHE A 65 6.36 11.25 1.17
C PHE A 65 6.39 12.67 1.76
N SER A 66 5.22 13.24 2.02
CA SER A 66 5.07 14.57 2.60
C SER A 66 5.68 14.65 4.00
N PHE A 67 5.44 13.65 4.85
CA PHE A 67 6.03 13.52 6.19
C PHE A 67 7.55 13.38 6.17
N LEU A 68 8.11 12.77 5.13
CA LEU A 68 9.57 12.70 4.91
C LEU A 68 10.13 13.94 4.21
N GLY A 69 9.31 14.98 4.04
CA GLY A 69 9.70 16.30 3.54
C GLY A 69 9.75 16.42 2.02
N TYR A 70 9.02 15.59 1.27
CA TYR A 70 8.92 15.67 -0.19
C TYR A 70 7.59 16.27 -0.61
N ASP A 71 7.65 17.26 -1.52
CA ASP A 71 6.45 17.85 -2.10
C ASP A 71 5.82 16.87 -3.09
N VAL A 72 4.67 16.33 -2.71
CA VAL A 72 3.94 15.37 -3.52
C VAL A 72 3.51 15.97 -4.87
N ARG A 73 3.35 17.27 -5.00
CA ARG A 73 2.95 17.88 -6.29
C ARG A 73 4.03 17.76 -7.37
N ALA A 74 5.27 17.52 -6.97
CA ALA A 74 6.42 17.53 -7.85
C ALA A 74 6.67 16.20 -8.60
N PHE A 75 5.91 15.14 -8.31
CA PHE A 75 6.11 13.84 -8.95
C PHE A 75 4.81 13.02 -9.06
N PRO A 76 4.68 12.16 -10.07
CA PRO A 76 3.53 11.26 -10.20
C PRO A 76 3.56 10.14 -9.14
N HIS A 77 2.47 9.98 -8.39
CA HIS A 77 2.31 8.97 -7.31
C HIS A 77 1.71 7.69 -7.83
N GLY A 78 2.40 7.06 -8.78
CA GLY A 78 2.04 5.74 -9.21
C GLY A 78 2.16 4.72 -8.07
N ARG A 79 1.07 4.41 -7.36
CA ARG A 79 1.10 3.44 -6.24
C ARG A 79 1.58 2.06 -6.68
N GLY A 80 1.33 1.68 -7.93
CA GLY A 80 1.90 0.47 -8.54
C GLY A 80 3.42 0.46 -8.49
N MET A 81 4.08 1.55 -8.88
CA MET A 81 5.54 1.67 -8.81
C MET A 81 6.06 1.61 -7.37
N ILE A 82 5.40 2.29 -6.44
CA ILE A 82 5.78 2.28 -5.02
C ILE A 82 5.72 0.86 -4.45
N GLU A 83 4.61 0.16 -4.67
CA GLU A 83 4.45 -1.22 -4.20
C GLU A 83 5.42 -2.17 -4.91
N ALA A 84 5.67 -2.01 -6.21
CA ALA A 84 6.64 -2.82 -6.96
C ALA A 84 8.06 -2.70 -6.39
N VAL A 85 8.56 -1.47 -6.20
CA VAL A 85 9.85 -1.22 -5.55
C VAL A 85 9.86 -1.74 -4.12
N GLY A 86 8.73 -1.64 -3.40
CA GLY A 86 8.54 -2.19 -2.06
C GLY A 86 8.72 -3.71 -1.99
N THR A 87 8.31 -4.44 -3.03
CA THR A 87 8.53 -5.89 -3.13
C THR A 87 9.92 -6.29 -3.62
N GLY A 88 10.79 -5.31 -3.91
CA GLY A 88 12.17 -5.54 -4.35
C GLY A 88 12.31 -5.74 -5.87
N LEU A 89 11.24 -5.52 -6.64
CA LEU A 89 11.30 -5.55 -8.10
C LEU A 89 12.12 -4.35 -8.60
N LYS A 90 12.98 -4.61 -9.59
CA LYS A 90 13.74 -3.58 -10.30
C LYS A 90 12.99 -3.25 -11.58
N ILE A 91 12.20 -2.17 -11.54
CA ILE A 91 11.39 -1.72 -12.66
C ILE A 91 12.22 -0.74 -13.50
N LEU A 92 12.23 -0.94 -14.83
CA LEU A 92 12.90 -0.04 -15.76
C LEU A 92 11.93 1.04 -16.25
N ASP A 93 12.47 2.20 -16.64
CA ASP A 93 11.65 3.23 -17.28
C ASP A 93 11.02 2.67 -18.57
N GLY A 94 9.71 2.87 -18.73
CA GLY A 94 8.89 2.33 -19.81
C GLY A 94 8.32 0.92 -19.55
N ASP A 95 8.66 0.26 -18.44
CA ASP A 95 7.89 -0.90 -17.98
C ASP A 95 6.58 -0.45 -17.37
N PHE A 96 5.48 -1.17 -17.59
CA PHE A 96 4.20 -0.83 -16.95
C PHE A 96 3.97 -1.67 -15.71
N VAL A 97 3.60 -1.01 -14.61
CA VAL A 97 3.20 -1.66 -13.36
C VAL A 97 1.83 -1.19 -12.91
N ALA A 98 1.02 -2.14 -12.46
CA ALA A 98 -0.27 -1.87 -11.84
C ALA A 98 -0.38 -2.62 -10.51
N ARG A 99 -0.90 -1.94 -9.50
CA ARG A 99 -1.40 -2.60 -8.30
C ARG A 99 -2.69 -3.33 -8.64
N CYS A 100 -2.81 -4.56 -8.18
CA CYS A 100 -3.94 -5.43 -8.46
C CYS A 100 -4.62 -5.90 -7.17
N ASN A 101 -5.92 -6.13 -7.28
CA ASN A 101 -6.68 -6.92 -6.32
C ASN A 101 -7.25 -8.16 -7.00
N PHE A 102 -7.16 -9.31 -6.34
CA PHE A 102 -8.09 -10.40 -6.54
C PHE A 102 -9.49 -9.97 -6.08
N ALA A 103 -10.47 -10.17 -6.94
CA ALA A 103 -11.87 -9.80 -6.72
C ALA A 103 -12.81 -10.93 -7.14
N THR A 104 -14.05 -10.81 -6.70
CA THR A 104 -15.17 -11.67 -7.08
C THR A 104 -16.10 -10.89 -7.99
N VAL A 105 -16.37 -11.43 -9.17
CA VAL A 105 -17.36 -10.92 -10.13
C VAL A 105 -18.36 -11.99 -10.54
N ASP A 106 -19.53 -11.57 -10.99
CA ASP A 106 -20.48 -12.45 -11.67
C ASP A 106 -20.11 -12.68 -13.15
N ALA A 107 -20.93 -13.46 -13.86
CA ALA A 107 -20.73 -13.78 -15.28
C ALA A 107 -20.67 -12.52 -16.17
N ASP A 108 -21.42 -11.47 -15.82
CA ASP A 108 -21.47 -10.20 -16.54
C ASP A 108 -20.34 -9.22 -16.17
N GLY A 109 -19.44 -9.63 -15.27
CA GLY A 109 -18.35 -8.80 -14.77
C GLY A 109 -18.75 -7.77 -13.72
N LYS A 110 -19.94 -7.90 -13.13
CA LYS A 110 -20.36 -7.08 -11.99
C LYS A 110 -19.59 -7.51 -10.75
N ILE A 111 -19.01 -6.55 -10.06
CA ILE A 111 -18.22 -6.77 -8.86
C ILE A 111 -19.14 -7.13 -7.69
N LEU A 112 -18.92 -8.31 -7.13
CA LEU A 112 -19.61 -8.80 -5.93
C LEU A 112 -18.77 -8.56 -4.67
N ASP A 113 -17.44 -8.66 -4.78
CA ASP A 113 -16.49 -8.36 -3.70
C ASP A 113 -15.16 -7.87 -4.30
N MET A 114 -14.72 -6.66 -3.94
CA MET A 114 -13.46 -6.07 -4.43
C MET A 114 -12.18 -6.70 -3.88
N ARG A 115 -12.30 -7.66 -2.95
CA ARG A 115 -11.19 -8.26 -2.19
C ARG A 115 -11.30 -9.78 -2.09
N ALA A 116 -12.26 -10.40 -2.78
CA ALA A 116 -12.53 -11.84 -2.76
C ALA A 116 -12.54 -12.42 -1.32
N GLY A 117 -13.34 -11.84 -0.42
CA GLY A 117 -13.42 -12.27 0.97
C GLY A 117 -12.10 -12.12 1.74
N ARG A 118 -11.21 -11.21 1.32
CA ARG A 118 -9.86 -11.03 1.85
C ARG A 118 -9.04 -12.33 1.83
N ILE A 119 -9.09 -13.06 0.72
CA ILE A 119 -8.31 -14.29 0.49
C ILE A 119 -6.83 -14.13 0.87
N ARG A 120 -6.23 -15.20 1.42
CA ARG A 120 -4.79 -15.24 1.77
C ARG A 120 -4.01 -16.28 0.95
N GLU A 121 -4.69 -17.30 0.47
CA GLU A 121 -4.15 -18.41 -0.30
C GLU A 121 -4.12 -18.05 -1.79
N THR A 122 -3.11 -17.30 -2.22
CA THR A 122 -3.03 -16.74 -3.58
C THR A 122 -1.95 -17.37 -4.47
N LYS A 123 -1.16 -18.32 -3.94
CA LYS A 123 -0.02 -18.92 -4.66
C LYS A 123 -0.43 -19.67 -5.94
N GLU A 124 -1.51 -20.45 -5.88
CA GLU A 124 -2.03 -21.15 -7.08
C GLU A 124 -2.59 -20.16 -8.09
N LEU A 125 -3.29 -19.11 -7.62
CA LEU A 125 -3.85 -18.06 -8.46
C LEU A 125 -2.74 -17.28 -9.18
N GLU A 126 -1.64 -16.96 -8.48
CA GLU A 126 -0.45 -16.36 -9.08
C GLU A 126 0.15 -17.25 -10.17
N ALA A 127 0.30 -18.55 -9.90
CA ALA A 127 0.83 -19.50 -10.89
C ALA A 127 -0.07 -19.59 -12.13
N ALA A 128 -1.40 -19.61 -11.94
CA ALA A 128 -2.36 -19.62 -13.04
C ALA A 128 -2.27 -18.36 -13.91
N LEU A 129 -2.13 -17.18 -13.30
CA LEU A 129 -1.99 -15.91 -14.01
C LEU A 129 -0.69 -15.81 -14.80
N ASN A 130 0.43 -16.29 -14.23
CA ASN A 130 1.71 -16.32 -14.94
C ASN A 130 1.77 -17.38 -16.05
N GLY A 131 0.78 -18.27 -16.14
CA GLY A 131 0.63 -19.24 -17.24
C GLY A 131 -0.05 -18.68 -18.49
N ILE A 132 -0.56 -17.45 -18.44
CA ILE A 132 -1.19 -16.78 -19.59
C ILE A 132 -0.12 -16.40 -20.61
N ASP A 133 -0.38 -16.62 -21.91
CA ASP A 133 0.44 -16.10 -23.00
C ASP A 133 -0.21 -14.83 -23.56
N LEU A 134 0.44 -13.68 -23.36
CA LEU A 134 0.02 -12.37 -23.88
C LEU A 134 0.86 -11.92 -25.08
N GLY A 135 1.78 -12.76 -25.58
CA GLY A 135 2.76 -12.36 -26.60
C GLY A 135 3.78 -11.30 -26.13
N VAL A 136 3.80 -10.98 -24.84
CA VAL A 136 4.75 -10.06 -24.20
C VAL A 136 5.28 -10.65 -22.90
N ASN A 137 6.47 -10.22 -22.49
CA ASN A 137 7.02 -10.61 -21.20
C ASN A 137 6.29 -9.86 -20.08
N PHE A 138 5.67 -10.60 -19.17
CA PHE A 138 5.04 -10.03 -17.99
C PHE A 138 5.24 -10.91 -16.76
N GLU A 139 4.92 -10.37 -15.60
CA GLU A 139 4.86 -11.10 -14.35
C GLU A 139 3.67 -10.60 -13.54
N PHE A 140 2.89 -11.53 -13.00
CA PHE A 140 1.96 -11.24 -11.92
C PHE A 140 2.57 -11.74 -10.61
N LYS A 141 2.65 -10.88 -9.60
CA LYS A 141 3.17 -11.23 -8.28
C LYS A 141 2.09 -11.04 -7.24
N ALA A 142 1.59 -12.10 -6.61
CA ALA A 142 0.73 -11.94 -5.45
C ALA A 142 1.56 -11.42 -4.27
N THR A 143 0.93 -10.57 -3.45
CA THR A 143 1.54 -9.98 -2.27
C THR A 143 0.69 -10.35 -1.05
N ALA A 144 0.57 -9.47 -0.06
CA ALA A 144 -0.21 -9.75 1.14
C ALA A 144 -1.71 -9.89 0.84
N GLY A 145 -2.21 -11.12 1.01
CA GLY A 145 -3.63 -11.43 0.89
C GLY A 145 -4.14 -11.31 -0.55
N TYR A 146 -5.26 -10.61 -0.70
CA TYR A 146 -5.92 -10.37 -1.99
C TYR A 146 -5.17 -9.44 -2.94
N ARG A 147 -3.99 -8.94 -2.57
CA ARG A 147 -3.26 -7.92 -3.33
C ARG A 147 -2.26 -8.58 -4.27
N GLY A 148 -1.93 -7.90 -5.37
CA GLY A 148 -0.89 -8.32 -6.29
C GLY A 148 -0.34 -7.16 -7.11
N LEU A 149 0.63 -7.47 -7.95
CA LEU A 149 1.25 -6.55 -8.89
C LEU A 149 1.26 -7.19 -10.27
N LEU A 150 0.77 -6.47 -11.27
CA LEU A 150 0.96 -6.80 -12.68
C LEU A 150 2.11 -5.95 -13.22
N TRP A 151 3.08 -6.60 -13.86
CA TRP A 151 4.26 -5.94 -14.43
C TRP A 151 4.45 -6.39 -15.88
N PHE A 152 4.21 -5.48 -16.83
CA PHE A 152 4.60 -5.66 -18.23
C PHE A 152 6.03 -5.16 -18.43
N LYS A 153 6.89 -6.04 -18.97
CA LYS A 153 8.33 -5.82 -19.14
C LYS A 153 8.64 -5.49 -20.60
N GLY A 154 9.33 -4.38 -20.85
CA GLY A 154 9.71 -4.03 -22.22
C GLY A 154 10.05 -2.58 -22.50
N GLY A 155 10.04 -1.68 -21.50
CA GLY A 155 10.54 -0.32 -21.68
C GLY A 155 9.78 0.55 -22.70
N ARG A 156 8.56 0.19 -23.08
CA ARG A 156 7.78 0.87 -24.15
C ARG A 156 6.32 1.17 -23.79
N PHE A 157 5.89 0.81 -22.59
CA PHE A 157 4.51 0.97 -22.14
C PHE A 157 4.25 2.35 -21.55
N SER A 158 2.97 2.70 -21.37
CA SER A 158 2.54 4.01 -20.86
C SER A 158 1.45 3.85 -19.81
N GLU A 159 1.55 4.61 -18.72
CA GLU A 159 0.55 4.65 -17.66
C GLU A 159 -0.71 5.45 -18.01
N LYS A 160 -0.74 6.13 -19.17
CA LYS A 160 -1.86 6.96 -19.63
C LYS A 160 -3.04 6.11 -20.12
N VAL A 161 -3.56 5.26 -19.25
CA VAL A 161 -4.64 4.30 -19.48
C VAL A 161 -5.78 4.61 -18.50
N SER A 162 -7.04 4.55 -18.96
CA SER A 162 -8.19 4.78 -18.09
C SER A 162 -8.31 3.73 -16.98
N PRO A 163 -8.84 4.09 -15.80
CA PRO A 163 -9.11 3.12 -14.74
C PRO A 163 -10.02 1.97 -15.21
N VAL A 164 -9.82 0.78 -14.65
CA VAL A 164 -10.67 -0.42 -14.88
C VAL A 164 -11.49 -0.81 -13.65
N ASP A 165 -11.02 -0.42 -12.45
CA ASP A 165 -11.69 -0.60 -11.17
C ASP A 165 -12.66 0.59 -10.92
N PRO A 166 -14.00 0.37 -10.88
CA PRO A 166 -14.98 1.42 -10.58
C PRO A 166 -15.03 1.77 -9.08
N HIS A 167 -14.26 1.08 -8.23
CA HIS A 167 -14.21 1.26 -6.78
C HIS A 167 -15.56 1.06 -6.06
N GLU A 168 -16.49 0.34 -6.67
CA GLU A 168 -17.85 0.17 -6.17
C GLU A 168 -18.37 -1.24 -6.42
N VAL A 169 -18.88 -1.87 -5.37
CA VAL A 169 -19.61 -3.15 -5.47
C VAL A 169 -20.92 -2.93 -6.22
N GLY A 170 -21.24 -3.83 -7.14
CA GLY A 170 -22.43 -3.76 -7.96
C GLY A 170 -22.24 -3.03 -9.29
N LYS A 171 -21.07 -2.44 -9.55
CA LYS A 171 -20.66 -1.93 -10.86
C LYS A 171 -19.88 -2.99 -11.64
N LYS A 172 -19.82 -2.85 -12.97
CA LYS A 172 -19.01 -3.73 -13.84
C LYS A 172 -17.57 -3.25 -13.89
N ILE A 173 -16.64 -4.19 -14.05
CA ILE A 173 -15.26 -3.87 -14.45
C ILE A 173 -15.31 -3.09 -15.77
N MET A 174 -14.56 -2.00 -15.84
CA MET A 174 -14.51 -1.14 -17.02
C MET A 174 -13.41 -1.61 -17.97
N ALA A 175 -13.58 -1.38 -19.27
CA ALA A 175 -12.52 -1.58 -20.24
C ALA A 175 -11.48 -0.46 -20.13
N ALA A 176 -10.21 -0.82 -20.22
CA ALA A 176 -9.11 0.12 -20.34
C ALA A 176 -9.18 0.81 -21.71
N THR A 177 -9.06 2.14 -21.72
CA THR A 177 -8.96 2.94 -22.94
C THR A 177 -7.69 3.79 -22.89
N PRO A 178 -7.00 3.99 -24.02
CA PRO A 178 -5.84 4.85 -24.06
C PRO A 178 -6.26 6.31 -23.86
N LEU A 179 -5.62 7.00 -22.92
CA LEU A 179 -5.77 8.45 -22.71
C LEU A 179 -4.76 9.26 -23.56
N ALA A 180 -3.83 8.58 -24.23
CA ALA A 180 -2.88 9.15 -25.18
C ALA A 180 -2.47 8.08 -26.23
N PRO A 181 -2.00 8.48 -27.43
CA PRO A 181 -1.65 7.55 -28.50
C PRO A 181 -0.63 6.47 -28.09
N GLU A 182 0.37 6.84 -27.29
CA GLU A 182 1.41 5.93 -26.79
C GLU A 182 0.89 4.85 -25.82
N ALA A 183 -0.32 5.01 -25.27
CA ALA A 183 -0.92 4.07 -24.32
C ALA A 183 -1.79 2.99 -24.98
N LYS A 184 -1.91 3.00 -26.31
CA LYS A 184 -2.77 2.07 -27.05
C LYS A 184 -2.41 0.61 -26.77
N GLU A 185 -1.14 0.25 -26.94
CA GLU A 185 -0.65 -1.11 -26.68
C GLU A 185 -0.90 -1.53 -25.21
N THR A 186 -0.64 -0.63 -24.26
CA THR A 186 -0.83 -0.91 -22.83
C THR A 186 -2.30 -1.15 -22.48
N ALA A 187 -3.22 -0.36 -23.03
CA ALA A 187 -4.66 -0.53 -22.81
C ALA A 187 -5.17 -1.85 -23.41
N GLU A 188 -4.71 -2.21 -24.62
CA GLU A 188 -5.05 -3.46 -25.29
C GLU A 188 -4.55 -4.67 -24.49
N LEU A 189 -3.28 -4.67 -24.07
CA LEU A 189 -2.69 -5.71 -23.24
C LEU A 189 -3.36 -5.85 -21.87
N LEU A 190 -3.72 -4.72 -21.24
CA LEU A 190 -4.41 -4.76 -19.94
C LEU A 190 -5.80 -5.40 -20.06
N ASN A 191 -6.56 -5.06 -21.10
CA ASN A 191 -7.86 -5.68 -21.37
C ASN A 191 -7.74 -7.17 -21.66
N GLU A 192 -6.73 -7.55 -22.46
CA GLU A 192 -6.43 -8.94 -22.78
C GLU A 192 -6.05 -9.73 -21.53
N PHE A 193 -5.11 -9.23 -20.74
CA PHE A 193 -4.73 -9.85 -19.47
C PHE A 193 -5.93 -10.03 -18.54
N MET A 194 -6.77 -9.00 -18.35
CA MET A 194 -7.95 -9.11 -17.48
C MET A 194 -8.95 -10.16 -17.97
N ARG A 195 -9.12 -10.29 -19.29
CA ARG A 195 -10.00 -11.30 -19.89
C ARG A 195 -9.44 -12.70 -19.69
N GLU A 196 -8.18 -12.92 -20.02
CA GLU A 196 -7.53 -14.24 -19.87
C GLU A 196 -7.38 -14.63 -18.39
N ALA A 197 -7.15 -13.65 -17.50
CA ALA A 197 -7.12 -13.85 -16.06
C ALA A 197 -8.43 -14.47 -15.54
N ARG A 198 -9.59 -14.04 -16.04
CA ARG A 198 -10.88 -14.65 -15.64
C ARG A 198 -10.94 -16.13 -15.99
N ASN A 199 -10.45 -16.50 -17.17
CA ASN A 199 -10.41 -17.88 -17.62
C ASN A 199 -9.43 -18.71 -16.79
N ALA A 200 -8.21 -18.21 -16.62
CA ALA A 200 -7.14 -18.88 -15.86
C ALA A 200 -7.54 -19.11 -14.39
N LEU A 201 -8.18 -18.12 -13.76
CA LEU A 201 -8.58 -18.20 -12.35
C LEU A 201 -9.78 -19.13 -12.13
N ALA A 202 -10.73 -19.17 -13.07
CA ALA A 202 -11.95 -19.97 -12.93
C ALA A 202 -11.68 -21.48 -12.82
N GLY A 203 -10.57 -21.97 -13.38
CA GLY A 203 -10.19 -23.38 -13.37
C GLY A 203 -9.33 -23.83 -12.18
N THR A 204 -9.04 -22.96 -11.21
CA THR A 204 -8.14 -23.29 -10.09
C THR A 204 -8.82 -24.08 -8.98
N GLU A 205 -8.09 -24.98 -8.31
CA GLU A 205 -8.61 -25.74 -7.17
C GLU A 205 -8.93 -24.81 -5.99
N THR A 206 -8.14 -23.75 -5.81
CA THR A 206 -8.42 -22.67 -4.85
C THR A 206 -9.84 -22.12 -5.02
N ASN A 207 -10.28 -21.80 -6.23
CA ASN A 207 -11.64 -21.31 -6.45
C ASN A 207 -12.70 -22.42 -6.34
N ALA A 208 -12.39 -23.66 -6.75
CA ALA A 208 -13.28 -24.81 -6.55
C ALA A 208 -13.58 -25.05 -5.06
N GLU A 209 -12.55 -25.04 -4.20
CA GLU A 209 -12.68 -25.19 -2.75
C GLU A 209 -13.45 -24.04 -2.09
N ARG A 210 -13.22 -22.81 -2.55
CA ARG A 210 -13.96 -21.64 -2.06
C ARG A 210 -15.44 -21.74 -2.40
N ARG A 211 -15.77 -22.17 -3.62
CA ARG A 211 -17.15 -22.41 -4.06
C ARG A 211 -17.84 -23.46 -3.20
N LYS A 212 -17.18 -24.59 -2.92
CA LYS A 212 -17.72 -25.65 -2.03
C LYS A 212 -18.03 -25.12 -0.62
N LYS A 213 -17.27 -24.14 -0.14
CA LYS A 213 -17.41 -23.51 1.19
C LYS A 213 -18.35 -22.29 1.19
N GLY A 214 -18.93 -21.90 0.05
CA GLY A 214 -19.75 -20.69 -0.06
C GLY A 214 -18.95 -19.39 0.15
N LEU A 215 -17.62 -19.43 -0.03
CA LEU A 215 -16.75 -18.25 0.07
C LEU A 215 -16.64 -17.54 -1.29
N PRO A 216 -16.46 -16.21 -1.32
CA PRO A 216 -16.31 -15.47 -2.58
C PRO A 216 -15.10 -15.96 -3.39
N GLU A 217 -15.29 -16.33 -4.66
CA GLU A 217 -14.19 -16.78 -5.53
C GLU A 217 -13.27 -15.60 -5.93
N ALA A 218 -11.98 -15.85 -6.08
CA ALA A 218 -11.02 -14.90 -6.62
C ALA A 218 -10.93 -15.09 -8.14
N ASN A 219 -11.95 -14.65 -8.87
CA ASN A 219 -12.15 -14.94 -10.29
C ASN A 219 -11.93 -13.72 -11.22
N ALA A 220 -11.47 -12.59 -10.70
CA ALA A 220 -11.11 -11.42 -11.47
C ALA A 220 -9.94 -10.65 -10.86
N ILE A 221 -9.27 -9.87 -11.71
CA ILE A 221 -8.23 -8.92 -11.31
C ILE A 221 -8.71 -7.49 -11.53
N LEU A 222 -8.68 -6.68 -10.47
CA LEU A 222 -8.90 -5.24 -10.52
C LEU A 222 -7.56 -4.52 -10.49
N ALA A 223 -7.09 -4.07 -11.66
CA ALA A 223 -5.85 -3.30 -11.79
C ALA A 223 -6.09 -1.80 -11.52
N ARG A 224 -5.11 -1.13 -10.91
CA ARG A 224 -5.16 0.29 -10.57
C ARG A 224 -3.78 0.86 -10.24
N GLY A 225 -3.71 2.18 -10.06
CA GLY A 225 -2.49 2.87 -9.64
C GLY A 225 -1.35 2.69 -10.64
N TYR A 226 -1.66 2.81 -11.93
CA TYR A 226 -0.73 2.56 -13.04
C TYR A 226 0.52 3.43 -12.97
N SER A 227 1.63 2.91 -13.46
CA SER A 227 2.90 3.64 -13.55
C SER A 227 3.74 3.06 -14.66
N ALA A 228 4.44 3.91 -15.43
CA ALA A 228 5.45 3.44 -16.37
C ALA A 228 6.83 4.07 -16.21
N ALA A 229 7.02 4.87 -15.15
CA ALA A 229 8.28 5.51 -14.86
C ALA A 229 8.54 5.55 -13.35
N THR A 230 9.80 5.36 -12.96
CA THR A 230 10.20 5.52 -11.57
C THR A 230 10.30 7.02 -11.25
N PRO A 231 9.69 7.53 -10.17
CA PRO A 231 9.81 8.94 -9.83
C PRO A 231 11.26 9.30 -9.52
N LYS A 232 11.76 10.37 -10.15
CA LYS A 232 13.11 10.89 -9.91
C LYS A 232 13.10 11.78 -8.69
N LEU A 233 13.51 11.23 -7.54
CA LEU A 233 13.54 11.92 -6.26
C LEU A 233 14.99 12.17 -5.83
N GLU A 234 15.24 13.31 -5.19
CA GLU A 234 16.53 13.52 -4.54
C GLU A 234 16.66 12.55 -3.36
N PRO A 235 17.78 11.81 -3.21
CA PRO A 235 17.93 10.90 -2.08
C PRO A 235 17.89 11.62 -0.72
N PHE A 236 17.23 11.02 0.28
CA PHE A 236 17.02 11.60 1.61
C PHE A 236 18.32 12.01 2.28
N ALA A 237 19.34 11.15 2.23
CA ALA A 237 20.65 11.43 2.79
C ALA A 237 21.31 12.67 2.16
N LYS A 238 21.13 12.86 0.84
CA LYS A 238 21.66 14.02 0.11
C LYS A 238 20.88 15.30 0.45
N LYS A 239 19.54 15.20 0.49
CA LYS A 239 18.65 16.34 0.75
C LYS A 239 18.82 16.93 2.16
N PHE A 240 18.97 16.07 3.17
CA PHE A 240 19.01 16.49 4.57
C PHE A 240 20.40 16.39 5.22
N GLY A 241 21.40 15.82 4.53
CA GLY A 241 22.77 15.70 5.06
C GLY A 241 22.88 14.78 6.29
N VAL A 242 22.09 13.72 6.33
CA VAL A 242 22.03 12.75 7.44
C VAL A 242 22.23 11.32 6.94
N LYS A 243 22.63 10.40 7.82
CA LYS A 243 22.59 8.95 7.54
C LYS A 243 21.25 8.37 8.01
N PRO A 244 20.29 8.05 7.11
CA PRO A 244 18.97 7.58 7.51
C PRO A 244 18.90 6.05 7.62
N ALA A 245 17.93 5.56 8.38
CA ALA A 245 17.43 4.19 8.32
C ALA A 245 15.91 4.18 8.50
N ALA A 246 15.24 3.14 7.99
CA ALA A 246 13.81 2.91 8.18
C ALA A 246 13.56 1.54 8.81
N VAL A 247 12.60 1.47 9.74
CA VAL A 247 12.09 0.23 10.33
C VAL A 247 10.60 0.15 10.03
N THR A 248 10.24 -0.55 8.96
CA THR A 248 8.85 -0.75 8.53
C THR A 248 8.73 -2.06 7.75
N GLY A 249 7.64 -2.79 7.97
CA GLY A 249 7.32 -4.03 7.25
C GLY A 249 6.24 -3.85 6.18
N ILE A 250 5.64 -2.66 6.06
CA ILE A 250 4.57 -2.43 5.08
C ILE A 250 5.16 -2.11 3.72
N ALA A 251 4.81 -2.90 2.71
CA ALA A 251 5.35 -2.81 1.34
C ALA A 251 5.35 -1.38 0.76
N VAL A 252 4.28 -0.60 0.98
CA VAL A 252 4.22 0.79 0.49
C VAL A 252 5.29 1.67 1.13
N ASN A 253 5.50 1.56 2.45
CA ASN A 253 6.49 2.35 3.17
C ASN A 253 7.92 1.88 2.88
N VAL A 254 8.12 0.57 2.70
CA VAL A 254 9.38 0.00 2.20
C VAL A 254 9.70 0.58 0.81
N GLY A 255 8.70 0.63 -0.08
CA GLY A 255 8.81 1.21 -1.41
C GLY A 255 9.21 2.68 -1.39
N ILE A 256 8.52 3.48 -0.56
CA ILE A 256 8.84 4.91 -0.37
C ILE A 256 10.27 5.08 0.14
N CYS A 257 10.66 4.34 1.18
CA CYS A 257 12.01 4.43 1.73
C CYS A 257 13.07 4.09 0.67
N ARG A 258 12.85 3.04 -0.13
CA ARG A 258 13.75 2.67 -1.23
C ARG A 258 13.82 3.72 -2.33
N LEU A 259 12.68 4.30 -2.74
CA LEU A 259 12.64 5.41 -3.70
C LEU A 259 13.38 6.65 -3.21
N LEU A 260 13.36 6.89 -1.90
CA LEU A 260 14.08 7.98 -1.24
C LEU A 260 15.54 7.64 -0.89
N GLY A 261 16.01 6.43 -1.22
CA GLY A 261 17.36 5.98 -0.87
C GLY A 261 17.60 5.81 0.64
N ILE A 262 16.54 5.60 1.43
CA ILE A 262 16.59 5.27 2.86
C ILE A 262 16.74 3.74 3.01
N PRO A 263 17.86 3.24 3.56
CA PRO A 263 18.02 1.82 3.85
C PRO A 263 16.93 1.31 4.80
N VAL A 264 16.23 0.24 4.40
CA VAL A 264 15.20 -0.40 5.21
C VAL A 264 15.82 -1.56 5.98
N ILE A 265 15.57 -1.59 7.28
CA ILE A 265 15.87 -2.73 8.14
C ILE A 265 14.68 -3.68 8.08
N ASP A 266 14.91 -4.86 7.52
CA ASP A 266 13.85 -5.84 7.31
C ASP A 266 13.24 -6.28 8.65
N VAL A 267 11.93 -6.09 8.76
CA VAL A 267 11.08 -6.60 9.83
C VAL A 267 9.88 -7.27 9.18
N ALA A 268 9.29 -8.26 9.84
CA ALA A 268 8.11 -8.93 9.30
C ALA A 268 6.98 -7.93 9.01
N GLU A 269 6.20 -8.21 7.96
CA GLU A 269 4.98 -7.45 7.65
C GLU A 269 4.00 -7.54 8.84
N ASP A 270 3.19 -6.49 9.00
CA ASP A 270 2.23 -6.34 10.09
C ASP A 270 1.40 -7.62 10.34
N VAL A 271 1.47 -8.09 11.58
CA VAL A 271 0.79 -9.30 12.08
C VAL A 271 -0.62 -9.00 12.62
N GLY A 272 -1.08 -7.75 12.53
CA GLY A 272 -2.37 -7.29 13.03
C GLY A 272 -2.47 -7.35 14.56
N ASP A 273 -1.32 -7.32 15.23
CA ASP A 273 -1.16 -7.50 16.67
C ASP A 273 -0.04 -6.57 17.12
N ASN A 274 -0.41 -5.55 17.90
CA ASN A 274 0.52 -4.49 18.29
C ASN A 274 1.63 -4.99 19.20
N SER A 275 1.32 -5.87 20.15
CA SER A 275 2.34 -6.42 21.05
C SER A 275 3.45 -7.09 20.24
N LYS A 276 3.07 -7.89 19.24
CA LYS A 276 4.04 -8.51 18.32
C LYS A 276 4.74 -7.48 17.42
N GLU A 277 4.02 -6.49 16.89
CA GLU A 277 4.62 -5.41 16.10
C GLU A 277 5.71 -4.67 16.91
N MET A 278 5.45 -4.38 18.18
CA MET A 278 6.38 -3.75 19.11
C MET A 278 7.60 -4.64 19.40
N GLU A 279 7.38 -5.93 19.69
CA GLU A 279 8.47 -6.89 19.92
C GLU A 279 9.39 -7.01 18.69
N LEU A 280 8.79 -7.09 17.50
CA LEU A 280 9.53 -7.20 16.24
C LEU A 280 10.37 -5.96 15.92
N LYS A 281 9.92 -4.77 16.33
CA LYS A 281 10.57 -3.50 15.97
C LYS A 281 11.52 -2.96 17.03
N LYS A 282 11.35 -3.31 18.31
CA LYS A 282 12.15 -2.76 19.42
C LYS A 282 13.66 -2.90 19.21
N ALA A 283 14.15 -4.13 19.03
CA ALA A 283 15.59 -4.37 18.87
C ALA A 283 16.16 -3.75 17.57
N PRO A 284 15.49 -3.87 16.40
CA PRO A 284 15.89 -3.16 15.18
C PRO A 284 15.99 -1.65 15.36
N VAL A 285 15.01 -1.01 16.01
CA VAL A 285 14.99 0.45 16.22
C VAL A 285 16.14 0.89 17.11
N LEU A 286 16.36 0.23 18.24
CA LEU A 286 17.46 0.56 19.15
C LEU A 286 18.82 0.45 18.45
N LYS A 287 19.04 -0.64 17.70
CA LYS A 287 20.26 -0.83 16.90
C LYS A 287 20.40 0.21 15.78
N ALA A 288 19.29 0.62 15.16
CA ALA A 288 19.29 1.63 14.11
C ALA A 288 19.73 2.98 14.68
N ILE A 289 19.16 3.38 15.82
CA ILE A 289 19.49 4.64 16.50
C ILE A 289 20.98 4.67 16.83
N ASP A 290 21.60 3.57 17.24
CA ASP A 290 23.04 3.56 17.55
C ASP A 290 23.92 3.94 16.35
N ASN A 291 23.48 3.64 15.13
CA ASN A 291 24.31 3.68 13.92
C ASN A 291 23.88 4.72 12.86
N HIS A 292 22.79 5.44 13.09
CA HIS A 292 22.17 6.37 12.13
C HIS A 292 21.81 7.70 12.80
N ASP A 293 21.75 8.76 12.01
CA ASP A 293 21.40 10.11 12.48
C ASP A 293 19.89 10.34 12.45
N PHE A 294 19.17 9.63 11.58
CA PHE A 294 17.72 9.67 11.44
C PHE A 294 17.17 8.26 11.31
N VAL A 295 16.17 7.92 12.14
CA VAL A 295 15.49 6.62 12.09
C VAL A 295 14.00 6.85 11.94
N PHE A 296 13.45 6.44 10.79
CA PHE A 296 12.01 6.40 10.54
C PHE A 296 11.44 5.07 11.03
N VAL A 297 10.41 5.12 11.88
CA VAL A 297 9.70 3.94 12.37
C VAL A 297 8.22 4.14 12.09
N HIS A 298 7.58 3.12 11.56
CA HIS A 298 6.16 3.15 11.24
C HIS A 298 5.43 2.05 12.02
N PHE A 299 4.24 2.35 12.55
CA PHE A 299 3.37 1.41 13.25
C PHE A 299 2.00 1.35 12.58
N LYS A 300 1.45 0.14 12.34
CA LYS A 300 0.26 -0.04 11.50
C LYS A 300 -1.02 -0.36 12.26
N THR A 301 -0.94 -0.98 13.44
CA THR A 301 -2.12 -1.61 14.04
C THR A 301 -3.28 -0.66 14.35
N ILE A 302 -2.99 0.61 14.69
CA ILE A 302 -3.99 1.64 14.98
C ILE A 302 -4.90 1.88 13.76
N ASP A 303 -4.34 1.92 12.55
CA ASP A 303 -5.09 2.11 11.31
C ASP A 303 -6.03 0.94 10.98
N VAL A 304 -5.61 -0.29 11.29
CA VAL A 304 -6.42 -1.49 11.05
C VAL A 304 -7.75 -1.42 11.81
N ALA A 305 -7.71 -0.98 13.08
CA ALA A 305 -8.92 -0.78 13.89
C ALA A 305 -9.81 0.35 13.35
N GLY A 306 -9.21 1.41 12.79
CA GLY A 306 -9.92 2.50 12.11
C GLY A 306 -10.68 2.03 10.87
N HIS A 307 -10.02 1.28 9.99
CA HIS A 307 -10.63 0.72 8.78
C HIS A 307 -11.80 -0.23 9.05
N ASP A 308 -11.77 -0.93 10.18
CA ASP A 308 -12.83 -1.84 10.62
C ASP A 308 -13.95 -1.13 11.40
N ALA A 309 -13.90 0.20 11.55
CA ALA A 309 -14.84 1.01 12.33
C ALA A 309 -15.00 0.53 13.78
N LYS A 310 -13.90 0.14 14.43
CA LYS A 310 -13.85 -0.37 15.81
C LYS A 310 -13.19 0.67 16.73
N PRO A 311 -13.91 1.71 17.19
CA PRO A 311 -13.33 2.80 17.99
C PRO A 311 -12.72 2.31 19.30
N LEU A 312 -13.37 1.39 20.02
CA LEU A 312 -12.83 0.82 21.26
C LEU A 312 -11.56 -0.02 21.03
N ALA A 313 -11.48 -0.74 19.91
CA ALA A 313 -10.26 -1.46 19.57
C ALA A 313 -9.12 -0.48 19.28
N LYS A 314 -9.41 0.60 18.54
CA LYS A 314 -8.44 1.65 18.22
C LYS A 314 -7.90 2.36 19.47
N VAL A 315 -8.75 2.61 20.48
CA VAL A 315 -8.30 3.07 21.81
C VAL A 315 -7.27 2.10 22.40
N GLY A 316 -7.58 0.81 22.45
CA GLY A 316 -6.66 -0.19 22.99
C GLY A 316 -5.36 -0.33 22.19
N GLU A 317 -5.38 -0.11 20.87
CA GLU A 317 -4.17 -0.07 20.04
C GLU A 317 -3.28 1.14 20.36
N ILE A 318 -3.89 2.31 20.60
CA ILE A 318 -3.17 3.51 21.02
C ILE A 318 -2.54 3.30 22.40
N GLU A 319 -3.29 2.75 23.36
CA GLU A 319 -2.79 2.44 24.72
C GLU A 319 -1.66 1.42 24.73
N ARG A 320 -1.63 0.45 23.80
CA ARG A 320 -0.51 -0.49 23.67
C ARG A 320 0.73 0.12 23.02
N THR A 321 0.55 1.14 22.19
CA THR A 321 1.64 1.83 21.48
C THR A 321 2.36 2.83 22.39
N ASP A 322 1.67 3.34 23.41
CA ASP A 322 2.22 4.21 24.47
C ASP A 322 3.34 3.55 25.28
#